data_AF-S2JIJ8-F1
#
_entry.id   AF-S2JIJ8-F1
#
_cell.length_a   1.000
_cell.length_b   1.000
_cell.length_c   1.000
_cell.angle_alpha   90.00
_cell.angle_beta   90.00
_cell.angle_gamma   90.00
#
_symmetry.space_group_name_H-M   'P 1'
#
loop_
_entity.id
_entity.type
_entity.pdbx_description
1 polymer ?
#
loop_
_entity_poly.entity_id
_entity_poly.type
_entity_poly.pdbx_seq_one_letter_code
_entity_poly.pdbx_strand_id
1 'polypeptide(L)'
;MSIAQGQIVNACIMKMSQKKINESIPSTTVFRKPGLLKSGHYTGETSFCGYLPSLEQPSVVLAEENFPTFAPIPKEPFIDTNDKLYLIDTYYDNMNPFYPLMPKQEVLSQLHNPKGSYLSPLFFYALFARAAHVETAGRLTTDNRSFQSLGAECMNYASTLVNYYKDKPRISTILALVIMTNHLEQEKKHQDLTKAWLWAGEAFRMALDLGIHRAVISTEANPTGQLCIRTFWLAYIADCTISMTYGRPSATEEKVL
;
A
#
# COMPACT_ATOMS: atom_id res chain seq x y z
N MET A 1 26.55 2.64 -62.80
CA MET A 1 26.78 4.10 -62.84
C MET A 1 25.59 4.75 -62.17
N SER A 2 25.66 5.19 -60.92
CA SER A 2 26.36 6.37 -60.37
C SER A 2 25.40 7.55 -60.22
N ILE A 3 25.37 8.10 -58.98
CA ILE A 3 24.95 9.46 -58.56
C ILE A 3 23.42 9.70 -58.56
N ALA A 4 22.69 9.85 -57.44
CA ALA A 4 22.79 10.68 -56.22
C ALA A 4 22.41 12.17 -56.40
N GLN A 5 21.61 12.68 -55.45
CA GLN A 5 21.28 14.08 -55.12
C GLN A 5 20.23 14.75 -56.03
N GLY A 6 19.25 15.51 -55.55
CA GLY A 6 18.93 16.03 -54.24
C GLY A 6 17.76 17.03 -54.37
N GLN A 7 17.25 17.52 -53.23
CA GLN A 7 16.29 18.64 -53.08
C GLN A 7 14.81 18.37 -53.41
N ILE A 8 14.03 17.97 -52.39
CA ILE A 8 12.77 18.67 -52.08
C ILE A 8 12.70 18.81 -50.55
N VAL A 9 13.26 19.90 -50.06
CA VAL A 9 13.10 20.42 -48.70
C VAL A 9 12.10 21.57 -48.80
N ASN A 10 11.22 21.69 -47.81
CA ASN A 10 10.29 22.81 -47.53
C ASN A 10 8.97 22.86 -48.32
N ALA A 11 7.90 22.34 -47.70
CA ALA A 11 6.63 23.06 -47.54
C ALA A 11 5.58 22.16 -46.83
N CYS A 12 5.63 22.06 -45.51
CA CYS A 12 4.42 21.81 -44.71
C CYS A 12 4.62 22.19 -43.23
N ILE A 13 5.23 23.36 -43.00
CA ILE A 13 5.17 24.06 -41.71
C ILE A 13 4.03 25.09 -41.87
N MET A 14 3.20 25.22 -40.83
CA MET A 14 2.10 26.19 -40.63
C MET A 14 0.69 25.75 -41.09
N LYS A 15 -0.04 25.09 -40.18
CA LYS A 15 -1.24 25.63 -39.51
C LYS A 15 -1.93 24.55 -38.67
N MET A 16 -1.41 24.31 -37.47
CA MET A 16 -2.27 23.80 -36.39
C MET A 16 -2.80 25.00 -35.62
N SER A 17 -4.09 25.28 -35.85
CA SER A 17 -4.86 26.29 -35.15
C SER A 17 -4.89 25.97 -33.66
N GLN A 18 -4.12 26.71 -32.86
CA GLN A 18 -4.23 26.71 -31.42
C GLN A 18 -5.57 27.34 -31.03
N LYS A 19 -6.54 26.50 -30.71
CA LYS A 19 -7.77 26.92 -30.04
C LYS A 19 -7.42 27.34 -28.62
N LYS A 20 -7.21 28.64 -28.40
CA LYS A 20 -7.08 29.23 -27.06
C LYS A 20 -8.39 29.01 -26.30
N ILE A 21 -8.38 28.06 -25.36
CA ILE A 21 -9.42 27.95 -24.34
C ILE A 21 -9.12 29.05 -23.32
N ASN A 22 -9.92 30.12 -23.33
CA ASN A 22 -9.91 31.14 -22.29
C ASN A 22 -10.63 30.56 -21.05
N GLU A 23 -9.90 29.82 -20.22
CA GLU A 23 -10.33 29.54 -18.85
C GLU A 23 -9.91 30.73 -17.97
N SER A 24 -10.91 31.42 -17.40
CA SER A 24 -10.69 32.53 -16.47
C SER A 24 -10.16 31.99 -15.14
N ILE A 25 -8.89 32.29 -14.84
CA ILE A 25 -8.25 31.97 -13.56
C ILE A 25 -8.92 32.82 -12.46
N PRO A 26 -9.44 32.22 -11.37
CA PRO A 26 -9.98 32.99 -10.24
C PRO A 26 -8.86 33.83 -9.59
N SER A 27 -9.19 35.09 -9.31
CA SER A 27 -8.28 36.18 -8.90
C SER A 27 -7.57 35.98 -7.54
N THR A 28 -7.70 34.81 -6.92
CA THR A 28 -7.04 34.43 -5.65
C THR A 28 -5.81 33.55 -5.86
N THR A 29 -5.46 33.21 -7.11
CA THR A 29 -4.29 32.36 -7.42
C THR A 29 -3.00 33.18 -7.32
N VAL A 30 -2.29 33.07 -6.19
CA VAL A 30 -0.97 33.65 -6.02
C VAL A 30 0.07 32.77 -6.72
N PHE A 31 0.59 33.21 -7.87
CA PHE A 31 1.75 32.57 -8.49
C PHE A 31 3.02 32.92 -7.71
N ARG A 32 3.58 31.97 -6.96
CA ARG A 32 4.97 32.05 -6.48
C ARG A 32 5.80 30.98 -7.17
N LYS A 33 6.93 31.39 -7.77
CA LYS A 33 7.90 30.46 -8.35
C LYS A 33 8.34 29.47 -7.26
N PRO A 34 8.28 28.14 -7.49
CA PRO A 34 8.84 27.19 -6.55
C PRO A 34 10.36 27.41 -6.49
N GLY A 35 10.83 27.91 -5.35
CA GLY A 35 12.25 28.11 -5.09
C GLY A 35 12.87 26.79 -4.67
N LEU A 36 13.66 26.18 -5.55
CA LEU A 36 14.52 25.05 -5.20
C LEU A 36 15.68 25.59 -4.35
N LEU A 37 15.68 25.36 -3.04
CA LEU A 37 16.87 25.61 -2.22
C LEU A 37 17.94 24.57 -2.55
N LYS A 38 19.21 24.99 -2.59
CA LYS A 38 20.38 24.12 -2.91
C LYS A 38 20.52 22.89 -1.98
N SER A 39 19.79 22.83 -0.87
CA SER A 39 19.77 21.72 0.08
C SER A 39 18.75 20.62 -0.25
N GLY A 40 17.98 20.74 -1.34
CA GLY A 40 17.06 19.69 -1.79
C GLY A 40 15.81 19.50 -0.92
N HIS A 41 15.59 20.37 0.09
CA HIS A 41 14.36 20.38 0.86
C HIS A 41 13.27 21.17 0.13
N TYR A 42 12.16 20.51 -0.16
CA TYR A 42 10.94 21.14 -0.65
C TYR A 42 10.22 21.81 0.53
N THR A 43 10.03 23.13 0.47
CA THR A 43 9.11 23.87 1.34
C THR A 43 8.09 24.55 0.45
N GLY A 44 6.87 24.00 0.37
CA GLY A 44 5.77 24.57 -0.38
C GLY A 44 4.46 23.88 -0.03
N GLU A 45 3.40 24.66 0.06
CA GLU A 45 2.05 24.25 0.47
C GLU A 45 1.53 23.10 -0.40
N THR A 46 1.02 22.07 0.25
CA THR A 46 0.78 20.70 -0.22
C THR A 46 -0.41 20.52 -1.17
N SER A 47 -0.87 21.55 -1.88
CA SER A 47 -2.20 21.51 -2.48
C SER A 47 -2.30 22.22 -3.83
N PHE A 48 -1.54 21.79 -4.84
CA PHE A 48 -1.99 21.96 -6.24
C PHE A 48 -1.18 21.11 -7.24
N CYS A 49 -1.36 19.79 -7.22
CA CYS A 49 -0.80 18.90 -8.25
C CYS A 49 -1.87 18.43 -9.27
N GLY A 50 -2.89 19.26 -9.51
CA GLY A 50 -3.99 18.95 -10.45
C GLY A 50 -3.71 19.26 -11.92
N TYR A 51 -2.60 19.96 -12.24
CA TYR A 51 -2.35 20.52 -13.58
C TYR A 51 -1.03 20.09 -14.23
N LEU A 52 -0.25 19.22 -13.59
CA LEU A 52 0.89 18.62 -14.29
C LEU A 52 0.35 17.45 -15.14
N PRO A 53 0.56 17.47 -16.48
CA PRO A 53 0.33 16.30 -17.31
C PRO A 53 1.03 15.13 -16.64
N SER A 54 0.34 13.99 -16.52
CA SER A 54 0.81 12.76 -15.90
C SER A 54 2.29 12.51 -16.17
N LEU A 55 3.17 13.03 -15.30
CA LEU A 55 4.55 12.59 -15.25
C LEU A 55 4.42 11.12 -14.90
N GLU A 56 4.89 10.24 -15.78
CA GLU A 56 4.93 8.80 -15.57
C GLU A 56 5.50 8.54 -14.17
N GLN A 57 4.62 8.35 -13.20
CA GLN A 57 5.05 8.05 -11.85
C GLN A 57 5.62 6.63 -11.91
N PRO A 58 6.85 6.40 -11.44
CA PRO A 58 7.41 5.06 -11.42
C PRO A 58 6.46 4.14 -10.65
N SER A 59 6.29 2.91 -11.13
CA SER A 59 5.39 1.95 -10.48
C SER A 59 5.80 1.77 -9.02
N VAL A 60 4.86 2.05 -8.12
CA VAL A 60 5.03 1.86 -6.67
C VAL A 60 4.87 0.37 -6.30
N VAL A 61 4.21 -0.40 -7.16
CA VAL A 61 4.09 -1.85 -7.03
C VAL A 61 5.28 -2.48 -7.76
N LEU A 62 6.18 -3.06 -6.98
CA LEU A 62 7.37 -3.76 -7.46
C LEU A 62 7.36 -5.19 -6.93
N ALA A 63 7.85 -6.12 -7.75
CA ALA A 63 8.06 -7.51 -7.32
C ALA A 63 9.06 -7.59 -6.16
N GLU A 64 8.86 -8.56 -5.27
CA GLU A 64 9.76 -8.77 -4.14
C GLU A 64 11.04 -9.53 -4.56
N GLU A 65 12.05 -8.78 -5.02
CA GLU A 65 13.26 -9.40 -5.56
C GLU A 65 14.24 -9.89 -4.47
N ASN A 66 14.27 -9.30 -3.25
CA ASN A 66 15.18 -9.74 -2.17
C ASN A 66 14.70 -9.32 -0.76
N PHE A 67 14.67 -10.27 0.19
CA PHE A 67 14.46 -10.02 1.64
C PHE A 67 15.77 -9.55 2.29
N PRO A 68 15.77 -8.58 3.22
CA PRO A 68 17.00 -8.25 3.94
C PRO A 68 17.47 -9.44 4.78
N THR A 69 18.75 -9.77 4.63
CA THR A 69 19.39 -11.01 5.07
C THR A 69 19.87 -10.96 6.53
N PHE A 70 19.00 -10.57 7.47
CA PHE A 70 19.37 -10.67 8.89
C PHE A 70 19.08 -12.09 9.41
N ALA A 71 20.07 -12.72 10.03
CA ALA A 71 19.98 -14.07 10.57
C ALA A 71 19.95 -14.05 12.11
N PRO A 72 19.21 -14.98 12.75
CA PRO A 72 18.49 -16.11 12.16
C PRO A 72 17.08 -15.75 11.68
N ILE A 73 16.68 -16.36 10.56
CA ILE A 73 15.32 -16.26 10.02
C ILE A 73 14.38 -17.00 11.00
N PRO A 74 13.24 -16.39 11.39
CA PRO A 74 12.28 -17.06 12.25
C PRO A 74 11.77 -18.37 11.61
N LYS A 75 11.43 -19.36 12.44
CA LYS A 75 10.85 -20.62 11.95
C LYS A 75 9.47 -20.34 11.35
N GLU A 76 9.31 -20.66 10.07
CA GLU A 76 8.04 -20.53 9.36
C GLU A 76 6.99 -21.50 9.94
N PRO A 77 5.77 -21.03 10.28
CA PRO A 77 4.70 -21.92 10.70
C PRO A 77 4.20 -22.73 9.52
N PHE A 78 3.97 -24.03 9.75
CA PHE A 78 3.46 -24.92 8.73
C PHE A 78 1.98 -24.64 8.47
N ILE A 79 1.62 -24.44 7.20
CA ILE A 79 0.24 -24.27 6.75
C ILE A 79 0.07 -25.04 5.43
N ASP A 80 -0.87 -25.99 5.41
CA ASP A 80 -1.20 -26.71 4.18
C ASP A 80 -1.82 -25.77 3.14
N THR A 81 -1.68 -26.11 1.86
CA THR A 81 -2.26 -25.33 0.76
C THR A 81 -3.77 -25.19 0.87
N ASN A 82 -4.48 -26.24 1.29
CA ASN A 82 -5.94 -26.18 1.45
C ASN A 82 -6.35 -25.24 2.59
N ASP A 83 -5.56 -25.21 3.66
CA ASP A 83 -5.81 -24.33 4.81
C ASP A 83 -5.49 -22.87 4.45
N LYS A 84 -4.44 -22.60 3.65
CA LYS A 84 -4.17 -21.25 3.11
C LYS A 84 -5.35 -20.74 2.28
N LEU A 85 -5.88 -21.55 1.37
CA LEU A 85 -7.02 -21.20 0.52
C LEU A 85 -8.28 -20.95 1.36
N TYR A 86 -8.56 -21.85 2.31
CA TYR A 86 -9.69 -21.70 3.22
C TYR A 86 -9.61 -20.43 4.07
N LEU A 87 -8.42 -20.06 4.55
CA LEU A 87 -8.22 -18.82 5.31
C LEU A 87 -8.45 -17.58 4.43
N ILE A 88 -8.03 -17.61 3.17
CA ILE A 88 -8.35 -16.53 2.22
C ILE A 88 -9.85 -16.41 2.04
N ASP A 89 -10.56 -17.52 1.81
CA ASP A 89 -12.02 -17.53 1.69
C ASP A 89 -12.67 -16.92 2.94
N THR A 90 -12.27 -17.41 4.11
CA THR A 90 -12.76 -16.94 5.42
C THR A 90 -12.53 -15.43 5.61
N TYR A 91 -11.36 -14.92 5.21
CA TYR A 91 -11.09 -13.48 5.27
C TYR A 91 -12.05 -12.69 4.38
N TYR A 92 -12.24 -13.12 3.13
CA TYR A 92 -13.08 -12.39 2.19
C TYR A 92 -14.56 -12.41 2.56
N ASP A 93 -15.03 -13.49 3.18
CA ASP A 93 -16.42 -13.59 3.61
C ASP A 93 -16.72 -12.72 4.84
N ASN A 94 -15.77 -12.60 5.77
CA ASN A 94 -16.00 -11.94 7.06
C ASN A 94 -15.42 -10.51 7.17
N MET A 95 -14.29 -10.24 6.51
CA MET A 95 -13.50 -9.01 6.71
C MET A 95 -13.58 -8.03 5.53
N ASN A 96 -13.54 -8.53 4.31
CA ASN A 96 -13.52 -7.69 3.11
C ASN A 96 -14.71 -6.70 2.98
N PRO A 97 -15.93 -7.00 3.47
CA PRO A 97 -17.02 -6.01 3.48
C PRO A 97 -16.71 -4.73 4.27
N PHE A 98 -15.86 -4.83 5.31
CA PHE A 98 -15.48 -3.71 6.17
C PHE A 98 -14.11 -3.13 5.82
N TYR A 99 -13.19 -3.97 5.33
CA TYR A 99 -11.82 -3.59 4.97
C TYR A 99 -11.46 -4.14 3.57
N PRO A 100 -11.93 -3.49 2.49
CA PRO A 100 -11.68 -3.96 1.13
C PRO A 100 -10.22 -3.69 0.73
N LEU A 101 -9.38 -4.73 0.82
CA LEU A 101 -7.96 -4.65 0.45
C LEU A 101 -7.78 -4.59 -1.07
N MET A 102 -8.19 -5.66 -1.75
CA MET A 102 -8.04 -5.87 -3.19
C MET A 102 -8.91 -7.06 -3.64
N PRO A 103 -9.10 -7.29 -4.96
CA PRO A 103 -9.85 -8.44 -5.45
C PRO A 103 -9.25 -9.79 -5.01
N LYS A 104 -10.11 -10.73 -4.60
CA LYS A 104 -9.69 -12.07 -4.14
C LYS A 104 -8.85 -12.84 -5.17
N GLN A 105 -9.23 -12.74 -6.44
CA GLN A 105 -8.50 -13.38 -7.54
C GLN A 105 -7.05 -12.88 -7.64
N GLU A 106 -6.82 -11.61 -7.33
CA GLU A 106 -5.48 -11.04 -7.32
C GLU A 106 -4.65 -11.66 -6.19
N VAL A 107 -5.17 -11.71 -4.96
CA VAL A 107 -4.49 -12.36 -3.82
C VAL A 107 -4.14 -13.82 -4.11
N LEU A 108 -5.07 -14.57 -4.70
CA LEU A 108 -4.84 -15.98 -5.07
C LEU A 108 -3.76 -16.11 -6.15
N SER A 109 -3.77 -15.22 -7.15
CA SER A 109 -2.74 -15.22 -8.20
C SER A 109 -1.34 -14.95 -7.65
N GLN A 110 -1.23 -14.01 -6.70
CA GLN A 110 0.01 -13.66 -6.01
C GLN A 110 0.49 -14.81 -5.12
N LEU A 111 -0.43 -15.51 -4.44
CA LEU A 111 -0.10 -16.68 -3.61
C LEU A 111 0.48 -17.83 -4.46
N HIS A 112 -0.09 -18.07 -5.64
CA HIS A 112 0.35 -19.16 -6.53
C HIS A 112 1.67 -18.85 -7.26
N ASN A 113 2.06 -17.58 -7.39
CA ASN A 113 3.29 -17.16 -8.05
C ASN A 113 4.21 -16.34 -7.12
N PRO A 114 4.84 -16.98 -6.11
CA PRO A 114 5.62 -16.25 -5.10
C PRO A 114 6.83 -15.51 -5.66
N LYS A 115 7.44 -15.99 -6.76
CA LYS A 115 8.65 -15.37 -7.35
C LYS A 115 8.39 -14.05 -8.07
N GLY A 116 7.17 -13.86 -8.58
CA GLY A 116 6.75 -12.62 -9.25
C GLY A 116 5.78 -11.79 -8.42
N SER A 117 5.52 -12.19 -7.18
CA SER A 117 4.54 -11.57 -6.32
C SER A 117 5.04 -10.22 -5.81
N TYR A 118 4.18 -9.21 -5.83
CA TYR A 118 4.41 -7.97 -5.09
C TYR A 118 3.93 -8.05 -3.65
N LEU A 119 3.11 -9.06 -3.33
CA LEU A 119 2.67 -9.38 -1.98
C LEU A 119 3.72 -10.23 -1.27
N SER A 120 4.05 -9.79 -0.08
CA SER A 120 5.11 -10.35 0.75
C SER A 120 4.61 -11.50 1.63
N PRO A 121 5.51 -12.40 2.05
CA PRO A 121 5.23 -13.34 3.13
C PRO A 121 4.60 -12.63 4.35
N LEU A 122 5.11 -11.46 4.73
CA LEU A 122 4.56 -10.66 5.84
C LEU A 122 3.06 -10.37 5.64
N PHE A 123 2.65 -9.97 4.43
CA PHE A 123 1.24 -9.76 4.10
C PHE A 123 0.42 -11.04 4.25
N PHE A 124 0.88 -12.16 3.69
CA PHE A 124 0.14 -13.41 3.74
C PHE A 124 -0.02 -13.92 5.18
N TYR A 125 1.02 -13.88 6.01
CA TYR A 125 0.90 -14.30 7.42
C TYR A 125 0.02 -13.37 8.25
N ALA A 126 0.05 -12.06 7.99
CA ALA A 126 -0.90 -11.12 8.59
C ALA A 126 -2.34 -11.47 8.20
N LEU A 127 -2.59 -11.75 6.91
CA LEU A 127 -3.89 -12.14 6.39
C LEU A 127 -4.38 -13.45 7.02
N PHE A 128 -3.53 -14.48 7.07
CA PHE A 128 -3.85 -15.77 7.69
C PHE A 128 -4.13 -15.63 9.19
N ALA A 129 -3.33 -14.85 9.91
CA ALA A 129 -3.57 -14.56 11.31
C ALA A 129 -4.94 -13.90 11.55
N ARG A 130 -5.30 -12.91 10.71
CA ARG A 130 -6.59 -12.24 10.81
C ARG A 130 -7.75 -13.15 10.43
N ALA A 131 -7.62 -13.94 9.37
CA ALA A 131 -8.62 -14.91 8.93
C ALA A 131 -8.90 -15.95 10.02
N ALA A 132 -7.83 -16.51 10.60
CA ALA A 132 -7.93 -17.52 11.64
C ALA A 132 -8.57 -17.00 12.92
N HIS A 133 -8.41 -15.71 13.23
CA HIS A 133 -9.07 -15.06 14.37
C HIS A 133 -10.59 -14.94 14.19
N VAL A 134 -11.08 -14.77 12.95
CA VAL A 134 -12.52 -14.63 12.66
C VAL A 134 -13.18 -15.94 12.21
N GLU A 135 -12.41 -17.02 12.15
CA GLU A 135 -12.92 -18.36 11.88
C GLU A 135 -13.80 -18.83 13.04
N THR A 136 -15.03 -19.25 12.73
CA THR A 136 -16.05 -19.60 13.74
C THR A 136 -16.72 -20.96 13.48
N ALA A 137 -16.41 -21.63 12.37
CA ALA A 137 -16.94 -22.94 12.04
C ALA A 137 -16.31 -24.07 12.89
N GLY A 138 -15.22 -23.78 13.62
CA GLY A 138 -14.56 -24.75 14.50
C GLY A 138 -13.88 -25.88 13.72
N ARG A 139 -13.56 -25.62 12.45
CA ARG A 139 -12.85 -26.56 11.58
C ARG A 139 -11.44 -26.77 12.14
N LEU A 140 -10.93 -27.99 12.03
CA LEU A 140 -9.51 -28.25 12.25
C LEU A 140 -8.74 -28.13 10.93
N THR A 141 -7.52 -27.63 11.05
CA THR A 141 -6.51 -27.68 9.99
C THR A 141 -6.19 -29.12 9.58
N THR A 142 -5.48 -29.26 8.46
CA THR A 142 -5.05 -30.56 7.92
C THR A 142 -4.15 -31.34 8.89
N ASP A 143 -3.41 -30.65 9.76
CA ASP A 143 -2.57 -31.23 10.81
C ASP A 143 -3.26 -31.31 12.18
N ASN A 144 -4.60 -31.27 12.23
CA ASN A 144 -5.42 -31.46 13.44
C ASN A 144 -5.23 -30.42 14.55
N ARG A 145 -4.74 -29.22 14.24
CA ARG A 145 -4.67 -28.06 15.15
C ARG A 145 -5.85 -27.11 14.93
N SER A 146 -6.19 -26.34 15.96
CA SER A 146 -7.22 -25.29 15.83
C SER A 146 -6.72 -24.11 14.99
N PHE A 147 -7.62 -23.48 14.23
CA PHE A 147 -7.29 -22.25 13.52
C PHE A 147 -6.86 -21.13 14.47
N GLN A 148 -7.42 -21.04 15.67
CA GLN A 148 -6.97 -20.07 16.68
C GLN A 148 -5.48 -20.22 17.03
N SER A 149 -5.01 -21.46 17.26
CA SER A 149 -3.58 -21.73 17.50
C SER A 149 -2.73 -21.36 16.29
N LEU A 150 -3.20 -21.71 15.08
CA LEU A 150 -2.53 -21.36 13.83
C LEU A 150 -2.42 -19.84 13.64
N GLY A 151 -3.49 -19.11 13.92
CA GLY A 151 -3.54 -17.66 13.82
C GLY A 151 -2.55 -16.99 14.76
N ALA A 152 -2.39 -17.49 15.99
CA ALA A 152 -1.40 -17.00 16.93
C ALA A 152 0.04 -17.21 16.43
N GLU A 153 0.35 -18.39 15.87
CA GLU A 153 1.66 -18.64 15.25
C GLU A 153 1.91 -17.73 14.04
N CYS A 154 0.90 -17.55 13.18
CA CYS A 154 0.99 -16.64 12.04
C CYS A 154 1.22 -15.19 12.49
N MET A 155 0.53 -14.73 13.53
CA MET A 155 0.69 -13.37 14.07
C MET A 155 2.08 -13.17 14.69
N ASN A 156 2.59 -14.16 15.42
CA ASN A 156 3.94 -14.12 15.97
C ASN A 156 4.98 -14.06 14.85
N TYR A 157 4.83 -14.91 13.84
CA TYR A 157 5.72 -14.95 12.68
C TYR A 157 5.69 -13.63 11.90
N ALA A 158 4.50 -13.10 11.59
CA ALA A 158 4.33 -11.80 10.95
C ALA A 158 4.95 -10.68 11.78
N SER A 159 4.75 -10.67 13.11
CA SER A 159 5.38 -9.70 14.02
C SER A 159 6.90 -9.71 13.93
N THR A 160 7.52 -10.88 13.78
CA THR A 160 8.97 -10.98 13.58
C THR A 160 9.37 -10.49 12.20
N LEU A 161 8.61 -10.87 11.17
CA LEU A 161 8.85 -10.43 9.79
C LEU A 161 8.83 -8.90 9.66
N VAL A 162 7.98 -8.19 10.40
CA VAL A 162 7.91 -6.71 10.34
C VAL A 162 9.29 -6.03 10.39
N ASN A 163 10.21 -6.49 11.24
CA ASN A 163 11.55 -5.90 11.36
C ASN A 163 12.38 -6.02 10.06
N TYR A 164 12.06 -6.97 9.19
CA TYR A 164 12.71 -7.20 7.91
C TYR A 164 12.06 -6.43 6.75
N TYR A 165 10.90 -5.81 6.93
CA TYR A 165 10.24 -5.06 5.85
C TYR A 165 10.19 -3.55 6.11
N LYS A 166 10.63 -3.11 7.28
CA LYS A 166 10.59 -1.70 7.71
C LYS A 166 11.59 -0.79 7.01
N ASP A 167 12.71 -1.32 6.52
CA ASP A 167 13.78 -0.51 5.92
C ASP A 167 13.38 0.09 4.55
N LYS A 168 12.40 -0.51 3.86
CA LYS A 168 11.94 -0.05 2.56
C LYS A 168 10.41 -0.09 2.51
N PRO A 169 9.74 1.06 2.35
CA PRO A 169 8.29 1.10 2.26
C PRO A 169 7.81 0.42 0.98
N ARG A 170 6.74 -0.35 1.12
CA ARG A 170 6.10 -1.12 0.06
C ARG A 170 4.60 -1.17 0.35
N ILE A 171 3.77 -1.23 -0.68
CA ILE A 171 2.31 -1.41 -0.52
C ILE A 171 2.00 -2.67 0.30
N SER A 172 2.67 -3.78 0.01
CA SER A 172 2.49 -5.02 0.77
C SER A 172 2.78 -4.86 2.27
N THR A 173 3.87 -4.18 2.63
CA THR A 173 4.22 -3.91 4.03
C THR A 173 3.17 -3.04 4.72
N ILE A 174 2.70 -2.00 4.04
CA ILE A 174 1.65 -1.11 4.56
C ILE A 174 0.37 -1.89 4.83
N LEU A 175 -0.10 -2.67 3.85
CA LEU A 175 -1.30 -3.49 3.99
C LEU A 175 -1.16 -4.53 5.12
N ALA A 176 0.00 -5.18 5.23
CA ALA A 176 0.26 -6.12 6.30
C ALA A 176 0.17 -5.47 7.68
N LEU A 177 0.80 -4.31 7.87
CA LEU A 177 0.74 -3.56 9.12
C LEU A 177 -0.69 -3.13 9.45
N VAL A 178 -1.46 -2.67 8.46
CA VAL A 178 -2.88 -2.35 8.64
C VAL A 178 -3.65 -3.58 9.13
N ILE A 179 -3.49 -4.74 8.51
CA ILE A 179 -4.18 -5.97 8.92
C ILE A 179 -3.79 -6.35 10.37
N MET A 180 -2.50 -6.27 10.70
CA MET A 180 -1.98 -6.61 12.02
C MET A 180 -2.47 -5.64 13.11
N THR A 181 -2.49 -4.35 12.81
CA THR A 181 -3.06 -3.32 13.69
C THR A 181 -4.53 -3.59 13.98
N ASN A 182 -5.33 -3.86 12.95
CA ASN A 182 -6.75 -4.18 13.12
C ASN A 182 -6.93 -5.47 13.93
N HIS A 183 -6.06 -6.47 13.77
CA HIS A 183 -6.09 -7.68 14.60
C HIS A 183 -5.89 -7.36 16.08
N LEU A 184 -4.86 -6.57 16.44
CA LEU A 184 -4.62 -6.21 17.84
C LEU A 184 -5.75 -5.35 18.43
N GLU A 185 -6.36 -4.48 17.63
CA GLU A 185 -7.51 -3.68 18.03
C GLU A 185 -8.70 -4.55 18.47
N GLN A 186 -8.94 -5.66 17.77
CA GLN A 186 -10.01 -6.61 18.11
C GLN A 186 -9.67 -7.47 19.32
N GLU A 187 -8.41 -7.85 19.51
CA GLU A 187 -7.99 -8.61 20.71
C GLU A 187 -8.13 -7.79 22.00
N LYS A 188 -8.09 -6.44 21.91
CA LYS A 188 -8.28 -5.50 23.03
C LYS A 188 -7.36 -5.75 24.24
N LYS A 189 -6.19 -6.33 24.01
CA LYS A 189 -5.19 -6.59 25.05
C LYS A 189 -4.41 -5.31 25.36
N HIS A 190 -4.40 -4.91 26.63
CA HIS A 190 -3.73 -3.67 27.05
C HIS A 190 -2.22 -3.62 26.72
N GLN A 191 -1.55 -4.77 26.79
CA GLN A 191 -0.11 -4.89 26.47
C GLN A 191 0.20 -4.62 24.99
N ASP A 192 -0.77 -4.81 24.10
CA ASP A 192 -0.59 -4.71 22.65
C ASP A 192 -0.97 -3.32 22.11
N LEU A 193 -1.49 -2.42 22.95
CA LEU A 193 -1.95 -1.08 22.56
C LEU A 193 -0.84 -0.24 21.94
N THR A 194 0.33 -0.21 22.59
CA THR A 194 1.50 0.53 22.09
C THR A 194 1.96 -0.06 20.75
N LYS A 195 1.92 -1.38 20.61
CA LYS A 195 2.34 -2.09 19.40
C LYS A 195 1.41 -1.77 18.23
N ALA A 196 0.10 -1.82 18.45
CA ALA A 196 -0.91 -1.45 17.47
C ALA A 196 -0.76 0.02 17.03
N TRP A 197 -0.55 0.94 17.98
CA TRP A 197 -0.33 2.36 17.70
C TRP A 197 0.93 2.61 16.87
N LEU A 198 2.05 1.97 17.22
CA LEU A 198 3.29 2.08 16.45
C LEU A 198 3.13 1.56 15.01
N TRP A 199 2.53 0.38 14.83
CA TRP A 199 2.30 -0.20 13.51
C TRP A 199 1.34 0.63 12.66
N ALA A 200 0.28 1.19 13.23
CA ALA A 200 -0.65 2.08 12.53
C ALA A 200 0.07 3.32 11.98
N GLY A 201 0.81 4.02 12.83
CA GLY A 201 1.55 5.21 12.41
C GLY A 201 2.69 4.88 11.44
N GLU A 202 3.38 3.75 11.61
CA GLU A 202 4.39 3.28 10.65
C GLU A 202 3.78 3.01 9.27
N ALA A 203 2.64 2.32 9.20
CA ALA A 203 1.94 2.08 7.95
C ALA A 203 1.57 3.39 7.25
N PHE A 204 1.04 4.37 7.99
CA PHE A 204 0.67 5.67 7.44
C PHE A 204 1.89 6.47 6.94
N ARG A 205 2.98 6.52 7.70
CA ARG A 205 4.22 7.20 7.28
C ARG A 205 4.83 6.53 6.04
N MET A 206 4.81 5.20 5.94
CA MET A 206 5.25 4.49 4.73
C MET A 206 4.37 4.83 3.52
N ALA A 207 3.05 4.99 3.71
CA ALA A 207 2.15 5.41 2.65
C ALA A 207 2.45 6.85 2.17
N LEU A 208 2.80 7.75 3.09
CA LEU A 208 3.25 9.10 2.75
C LEU A 208 4.58 9.07 1.99
N ASP A 209 5.56 8.28 2.46
CA ASP A 209 6.88 8.15 1.84
C ASP A 209 6.81 7.62 0.40
N LEU A 210 5.94 6.64 0.13
CA LEU A 210 5.69 6.16 -1.24
C LEU A 210 4.99 7.19 -2.13
N GLY A 211 4.45 8.26 -1.57
CA GLY A 211 3.69 9.25 -2.33
C GLY A 211 2.33 8.75 -2.83
N ILE A 212 1.81 7.62 -2.33
CA ILE A 212 0.55 7.03 -2.83
C ILE A 212 -0.68 7.89 -2.53
N HIS A 213 -0.57 8.83 -1.59
CA HIS A 213 -1.56 9.89 -1.34
C HIS A 213 -1.75 10.85 -2.52
N ARG A 214 -0.77 10.90 -3.44
CA ARG A 214 -0.79 11.73 -4.67
C ARG A 214 -1.21 10.94 -5.90
N ALA A 215 -1.60 9.67 -5.74
CA ALA A 215 -1.99 8.82 -6.85
C ALA A 215 -3.23 9.41 -7.55
N VAL A 216 -3.10 9.71 -8.83
CA VAL A 216 -4.21 10.18 -9.67
C VAL A 216 -4.70 9.02 -10.53
N ILE A 217 -5.98 8.72 -10.44
CA ILE A 217 -6.63 7.74 -11.31
C ILE A 217 -7.12 8.48 -12.56
N SER A 218 -6.46 8.25 -13.70
CA SER A 218 -6.88 8.80 -15.00
C SER A 218 -8.10 8.06 -15.59
N THR A 219 -8.31 6.82 -15.17
CA THR A 219 -9.43 5.97 -15.57
C THR A 219 -9.77 4.99 -14.46
N GLU A 220 -11.06 4.76 -14.23
CA GLU A 220 -11.58 3.74 -13.31
C GLU A 220 -10.94 2.36 -13.54
N ALA A 221 -10.45 2.07 -14.74
CA ALA A 221 -9.81 0.80 -15.09
C ALA A 221 -8.34 0.65 -14.64
N ASN A 222 -7.76 1.56 -13.85
CA ASN A 222 -6.37 1.46 -13.38
C ASN A 222 -6.28 0.68 -12.05
N PRO A 223 -6.01 -0.64 -12.04
CA PRO A 223 -6.00 -1.46 -10.82
C PRO A 223 -4.94 -1.00 -9.82
N THR A 224 -3.75 -0.60 -10.31
CA THR A 224 -2.64 -0.12 -9.48
C THR A 224 -3.01 1.20 -8.79
N GLY A 225 -3.63 2.13 -9.51
CA GLY A 225 -4.10 3.39 -8.95
C GLY A 225 -5.14 3.17 -7.84
N GLN A 226 -6.09 2.27 -8.06
CA GLN A 226 -7.08 1.93 -7.03
C GLN A 226 -6.44 1.27 -5.81
N LEU A 227 -5.46 0.38 -6.00
CA LEU A 227 -4.71 -0.24 -4.90
C LEU A 227 -3.97 0.81 -4.06
N CYS A 228 -3.31 1.77 -4.71
CA CYS A 228 -2.64 2.89 -4.03
C CYS A 228 -3.63 3.71 -3.18
N ILE A 229 -4.77 4.10 -3.75
CA ILE A 229 -5.79 4.88 -3.03
C ILE A 229 -6.36 4.09 -1.85
N ARG A 230 -6.71 2.82 -2.05
CA ARG A 230 -7.20 1.95 -0.96
C ARG A 230 -6.17 1.82 0.15
N THR A 231 -4.92 1.52 -0.22
CA THR A 231 -3.81 1.36 0.75
C THR A 231 -3.63 2.63 1.58
N PHE A 232 -3.66 3.80 0.94
CA PHE A 232 -3.55 5.08 1.64
C PHE A 232 -4.68 5.28 2.66
N TRP A 233 -5.94 5.14 2.23
CA TRP A 233 -7.08 5.37 3.11
C TRP A 233 -7.19 4.34 4.23
N LEU A 234 -6.86 3.08 3.95
CA LEU A 234 -6.82 2.05 4.98
C LEU A 234 -5.75 2.33 6.04
N ALA A 235 -4.56 2.82 5.64
CA ALA A 235 -3.51 3.21 6.57
C ALA A 235 -3.91 4.44 7.40
N TYR A 236 -4.52 5.44 6.77
CA TYR A 236 -5.05 6.64 7.44
C TYR A 236 -6.12 6.27 8.48
N ILE A 237 -7.13 5.48 8.09
CA ILE A 237 -8.19 5.02 8.98
C ILE A 237 -7.60 4.26 10.16
N ALA A 238 -6.66 3.34 9.92
CA ALA A 238 -6.01 2.59 10.99
C ALA A 238 -5.28 3.52 11.99
N ASP A 239 -4.51 4.49 11.51
CA ASP A 239 -3.80 5.46 12.36
C ASP A 239 -4.77 6.30 13.20
N CYS A 240 -5.82 6.86 12.58
CA CYS A 240 -6.83 7.63 13.28
C CYS A 240 -7.61 6.80 14.30
N THR A 241 -8.09 5.60 13.93
CA THR A 241 -8.89 4.73 14.80
C THR A 241 -8.10 4.33 16.05
N ILE A 242 -6.85 3.92 15.90
CA ILE A 242 -6.03 3.49 17.03
C ILE A 242 -5.67 4.67 17.92
N SER A 243 -5.32 5.81 17.33
CA SER A 243 -4.98 7.03 18.07
C SER A 243 -6.16 7.53 18.89
N MET A 244 -7.35 7.57 18.28
CA MET A 244 -8.59 8.01 18.93
C MET A 244 -9.06 7.03 20.02
N THR A 245 -9.02 5.72 19.75
CA THR A 245 -9.46 4.69 20.69
C THR A 245 -8.62 4.68 21.97
N TYR A 246 -7.32 4.99 21.88
CA TYR A 246 -6.40 4.89 23.01
C TYR A 246 -5.86 6.25 23.50
N GLY A 247 -6.40 7.37 22.99
CA GLY A 247 -6.00 8.72 23.40
C GLY A 247 -4.52 9.04 23.13
N ARG A 248 -3.97 8.49 22.05
CA ARG A 248 -2.59 8.73 21.61
C ARG A 248 -2.58 9.74 20.46
N PRO A 249 -1.50 10.50 20.26
CA PRO A 249 -1.38 11.37 19.09
C PRO A 249 -1.32 10.53 17.82
N SER A 250 -2.01 10.97 16.77
CA SER A 250 -1.94 10.33 15.46
C SER A 250 -0.68 10.75 14.72
N ALA A 251 -0.24 9.95 13.75
CA ALA A 251 0.80 10.37 12.82
C ALA A 251 0.31 11.51 11.89
N THR A 252 -1.01 11.74 11.83
CA THR A 252 -1.62 12.83 11.06
C THR A 252 -1.59 14.20 11.75
N GLU A 253 -1.33 14.27 13.06
CA GLU A 253 -1.26 15.55 13.79
C GLU A 253 0.06 16.30 13.51
N GLU A 254 0.16 16.84 12.30
CA GLU A 254 1.01 17.98 12.02
C GLU A 254 0.25 19.24 12.44
N LYS A 255 0.74 19.96 13.45
CA LYS A 255 0.33 21.35 13.75
C LYS A 255 0.80 22.34 12.66
N VAL A 256 0.70 21.95 11.39
CA VAL A 256 1.04 22.75 10.21
C VAL A 256 0.06 22.39 9.09
N LEU A 257 -1.17 22.86 9.23
CA LEU A 257 -2.02 23.24 8.10
C LEU A 257 -2.39 24.72 8.29
#